data_AF-A0AAW7LAS9-F1
#
_entry.id   AF-A0AAW7LAS9-F1
#
_cell.length_a   1.000
_cell.length_b   1.000
_cell.length_c   1.000
_cell.angle_alpha   90.00
_cell.angle_beta   90.00
_cell.angle_gamma   90.00
#
_symmetry.space_group_name_H-M   'P 1'
#
loop_
_entity.id
_entity.type
_entity.pdbx_description
1 polymer ?
#
loop_
_entity_poly.entity_id
_entity_poly.type
_entity_poly.pdbx_seq_one_letter_code
_entity_poly.pdbx_strand_id
1 'polypeptide(L)'
;MQTSASFTQQDGLFIDANLHQFIEQQLCRKTTLQTQHVYQALATLVDEFGCACRKTKHQENDILDVNTLLNAYQRKSHPHCHVDAQTTAAVLDEYCCQVPAIIVVALMDTLSGTLCDEPSAHKLYHRAAELTERPCVHREQTANASAA
;
A
#
# COMPACT_ATOMS: atom_id res chain seq x y z
N MET A 1 -12.28 -4.37 -23.85
CA MET A 1 -13.30 -3.89 -22.88
C MET A 1 -12.76 -2.60 -22.28
N GLN A 2 -13.39 -1.46 -22.52
CA GLN A 2 -13.00 -0.18 -21.90
C GLN A 2 -13.58 -0.15 -20.48
N THR A 3 -12.77 -0.50 -19.48
CA THR A 3 -13.06 -0.10 -18.11
C THR A 3 -12.69 1.38 -18.02
N SER A 4 -13.70 2.25 -18.06
CA SER A 4 -13.56 3.66 -17.67
C SER A 4 -13.31 3.70 -16.16
N ALA A 5 -12.10 3.37 -15.74
CA ALA A 5 -11.68 3.49 -14.35
C ALA A 5 -11.88 4.96 -13.95
N SER A 6 -12.84 5.18 -13.06
CA SER A 6 -13.12 6.51 -12.52
C SER A 6 -12.09 6.75 -11.43
N PHE A 7 -11.16 7.67 -11.66
CA PHE A 7 -10.15 8.04 -10.68
C PHE A 7 -10.62 9.25 -9.87
N THR A 8 -10.30 9.25 -8.59
CA THR A 8 -10.44 10.41 -7.71
C THR A 8 -9.06 10.96 -7.40
N GLN A 9 -8.86 12.26 -7.56
CA GLN A 9 -7.59 12.91 -7.24
C GLN A 9 -7.51 13.21 -5.73
N GLN A 10 -6.45 12.76 -5.08
CA GLN A 10 -6.18 12.94 -3.65
C GLN A 10 -4.69 13.16 -3.43
N ASP A 11 -4.32 14.31 -2.87
CA ASP A 11 -2.92 14.67 -2.54
C ASP A 11 -1.91 14.43 -3.68
N GLY A 12 -2.27 14.82 -4.91
CA GLY A 12 -1.42 14.63 -6.10
C GLY A 12 -1.45 13.23 -6.71
N LEU A 13 -2.14 12.27 -6.08
CA LEU A 13 -2.35 10.91 -6.59
C LEU A 13 -3.72 10.75 -7.25
N PHE A 14 -3.82 9.85 -8.21
CA PHE A 14 -5.09 9.41 -8.81
C PHE A 14 -5.43 8.01 -8.27
N ILE A 15 -6.52 7.91 -7.51
CA ILE A 15 -6.94 6.67 -6.84
C ILE A 15 -8.16 6.08 -7.54
N ASP A 16 -8.10 4.79 -7.88
CA ASP A 16 -9.25 4.05 -8.41
C ASP A 16 -10.47 4.16 -7.47
N ALA A 17 -11.66 4.36 -8.03
CA ALA A 17 -12.88 4.56 -7.25
C ALA A 17 -13.16 3.43 -6.24
N ASN A 18 -12.90 2.17 -6.59
CA ASN A 18 -13.14 1.05 -5.67
C ASN A 18 -12.15 1.07 -4.51
N LEU A 19 -10.88 1.37 -4.79
CA LEU A 19 -9.86 1.52 -3.77
C LEU A 19 -10.17 2.73 -2.86
N HIS A 20 -10.54 3.86 -3.45
CA HIS A 20 -10.95 5.05 -2.72
C HIS A 20 -12.12 4.75 -1.77
N GLN A 21 -13.20 4.16 -2.27
CA GLN A 21 -14.35 3.78 -1.45
C GLN A 21 -13.96 2.78 -0.34
N PHE A 22 -13.08 1.83 -0.62
CA PHE A 22 -12.62 0.88 0.39
C PHE A 22 -11.84 1.57 1.51
N ILE A 23 -10.91 2.47 1.17
CA ILE A 23 -10.13 3.24 2.15
C ILE A 23 -11.07 4.06 3.03
N GLU A 24 -12.01 4.81 2.46
CA GLU A 24 -12.92 5.66 3.23
C GLU A 24 -13.88 4.85 4.10
N GLN A 25 -14.56 3.87 3.51
CA GLN A 25 -15.69 3.20 4.16
C GLN A 25 -15.23 2.07 5.10
N GLN A 26 -14.08 1.46 4.84
CA GLN A 26 -13.62 0.30 5.62
C GLN A 26 -12.37 0.56 6.44
N LEU A 27 -11.37 1.26 5.92
CA LEU A 27 -10.11 1.48 6.64
C LEU A 27 -10.22 2.69 7.57
N CYS A 28 -10.54 3.87 7.06
CA CYS A 28 -10.60 5.12 7.85
C CYS A 28 -11.62 5.02 8.99
N ARG A 29 -12.81 4.45 8.73
CA ARG A 29 -13.82 4.23 9.77
C ARG A 29 -13.34 3.35 10.93
N LYS A 30 -12.38 2.46 10.70
CA LYS A 30 -11.82 1.58 11.74
C LYS A 30 -10.63 2.19 12.46
N THR A 31 -9.93 3.13 11.83
CA THR A 31 -8.65 3.66 12.35
C THR A 31 -8.77 5.01 13.04
N THR A 32 -9.95 5.64 13.07
CA THR A 32 -10.19 7.03 13.56
C THR A 32 -9.35 8.11 12.87
N LEU A 33 -8.54 7.74 11.88
CA LEU A 33 -7.76 8.67 11.06
C LEU A 33 -8.68 9.39 10.08
N GLN A 34 -8.41 10.68 9.88
CA GLN A 34 -9.04 11.42 8.80
C GLN A 34 -8.55 10.87 7.47
N THR A 35 -9.47 10.69 6.52
CA THR A 35 -9.17 10.23 5.17
C THR A 35 -8.04 11.03 4.52
N GLN A 36 -8.01 12.35 4.73
CA GLN A 36 -6.97 13.24 4.20
C GLN A 36 -5.58 12.84 4.70
N HIS A 37 -5.44 12.49 5.99
CA HIS A 37 -4.16 12.06 6.56
C HIS A 37 -3.68 10.74 5.93
N VAL A 38 -4.61 9.84 5.61
CA VAL A 38 -4.30 8.57 4.93
C VAL A 38 -3.75 8.82 3.52
N TYR A 39 -4.37 9.73 2.75
CA TYR A 39 -3.87 10.06 1.41
C TYR A 39 -2.55 10.82 1.44
N GLN A 40 -2.35 11.69 2.43
CA GLN A 40 -1.08 12.37 2.63
C GLN A 40 0.05 11.39 2.98
N ALA A 41 -0.24 10.41 3.84
CA ALA A 41 0.70 9.33 4.13
C ALA A 41 1.02 8.53 2.86
N LEU A 42 0.01 8.21 2.05
CA LEU A 42 0.23 7.50 0.77
C LEU A 42 1.13 8.30 -0.17
N ALA A 43 0.84 9.58 -0.40
CA ALA A 43 1.63 10.46 -1.25
C ALA A 43 3.09 10.56 -0.77
N THR A 44 3.29 10.72 0.54
CA THR A 44 4.62 10.76 1.15
C THR A 44 5.39 9.44 0.90
N LEU A 45 4.75 8.29 1.08
CA LEU A 45 5.38 6.99 0.81
C LEU A 45 5.70 6.81 -0.68
N VAL A 46 4.85 7.30 -1.58
CA VAL A 46 5.10 7.26 -3.03
C VAL A 46 6.28 8.15 -3.40
N ASP A 47 6.41 9.33 -2.82
CA ASP A 47 7.55 10.22 -3.04
C ASP A 47 8.86 9.61 -2.51
N GLU A 48 8.85 9.15 -1.26
CA GLU A 48 10.05 8.62 -0.59
C GLU A 48 10.53 7.28 -1.18
N PHE A 49 9.62 6.36 -1.50
CA PHE A 49 9.95 4.98 -1.89
C PHE A 49 9.64 4.65 -3.35
N GLY A 50 8.82 5.45 -4.03
CA GLY A 50 8.35 5.15 -5.39
C GLY A 50 9.49 4.93 -6.36
N CYS A 51 10.52 5.78 -6.35
CA CYS A 51 11.68 5.61 -7.21
C CYS A 51 12.51 4.37 -6.86
N ALA A 52 12.72 4.11 -5.57
CA ALA A 52 13.52 2.98 -5.11
C ALA A 52 12.86 1.62 -5.39
N CYS A 53 11.52 1.57 -5.32
CA CYS A 53 10.72 0.37 -5.61
C CYS A 53 10.51 0.14 -7.11
N ARG A 54 10.55 1.18 -7.96
CA ARG A 54 10.43 1.09 -9.44
C ARG A 54 11.70 0.55 -10.12
N LYS A 55 12.37 -0.45 -9.54
CA LYS A 55 13.66 -0.93 -10.09
C LYS A 55 13.53 -1.93 -11.22
N THR A 56 12.43 -2.66 -11.33
CA THR A 56 12.30 -3.72 -12.33
C THR A 56 10.83 -4.04 -12.63
N LYS A 57 10.51 -4.15 -13.92
CA LYS A 57 9.26 -4.73 -14.50
C LYS A 57 8.02 -3.82 -14.56
N HIS A 58 8.04 -2.91 -15.53
CA HIS A 58 6.83 -2.53 -16.29
C HIS A 58 6.47 -3.63 -17.32
N GLN A 59 6.40 -4.89 -16.90
CA GLN A 59 5.82 -5.93 -17.76
C GLN A 59 4.32 -5.99 -17.46
N GLU A 60 3.48 -6.10 -18.50
CA GLU A 60 2.02 -6.12 -18.35
C GLU A 60 1.52 -7.22 -17.41
N ASN A 61 2.32 -8.28 -17.20
CA ASN A 61 2.00 -9.39 -16.30
C ASN A 61 2.35 -9.14 -14.81
N ASP A 62 3.07 -8.06 -14.48
CA ASP A 62 3.50 -7.74 -13.12
C ASP A 62 2.62 -6.64 -12.47
N ILE A 63 1.37 -6.51 -12.93
CA ILE A 63 0.39 -5.58 -12.37
C ILE A 63 -0.48 -6.31 -11.34
N LEU A 64 -0.49 -5.82 -10.10
CA LEU A 64 -1.43 -6.26 -9.07
C LEU A 64 -2.78 -5.56 -9.27
N ASP A 65 -3.78 -6.33 -9.69
CA ASP A 65 -5.15 -5.88 -9.88
C ASP A 65 -5.81 -5.40 -8.57
N VAL A 66 -6.65 -4.36 -8.70
CA VAL A 66 -7.36 -3.75 -7.57
C VAL A 66 -8.27 -4.75 -6.85
N ASN A 67 -8.93 -5.67 -7.56
CA ASN A 67 -9.80 -6.66 -6.92
C ASN A 67 -8.99 -7.68 -6.14
N THR A 68 -7.82 -8.10 -6.63
CA THR A 68 -6.93 -9.00 -5.89
C THR A 68 -6.52 -8.36 -4.56
N LEU A 69 -6.14 -7.09 -4.59
CA LEU A 69 -5.80 -6.31 -3.42
C LEU A 69 -6.99 -6.19 -2.46
N LEU A 70 -8.16 -5.75 -2.93
CA LEU A 70 -9.36 -5.61 -2.09
C LEU A 70 -9.82 -6.95 -1.47
N ASN A 71 -9.80 -8.03 -2.24
CA ASN A 71 -10.16 -9.37 -1.77
C ASN A 71 -9.21 -9.85 -0.64
N ALA A 72 -7.92 -9.55 -0.73
CA ALA A 72 -6.95 -9.91 0.29
C ALA A 72 -7.31 -9.26 1.64
N TYR A 73 -7.61 -7.96 1.64
CA TYR A 73 -7.98 -7.23 2.86
C TYR A 73 -9.35 -7.64 3.42
N GLN A 74 -10.32 -7.95 2.56
CA GLN A 74 -11.59 -8.51 3.00
C GLN A 74 -11.42 -9.85 3.72
N ARG A 75 -10.43 -10.66 3.30
CA ARG A 75 -10.06 -11.95 3.91
C ARG A 75 -9.06 -11.82 5.06
N LYS A 76 -8.67 -10.59 5.43
CA LYS A 76 -7.64 -10.30 6.45
C LYS A 76 -6.28 -10.96 6.14
N SER A 77 -5.92 -11.03 4.88
CA SER A 77 -4.65 -11.59 4.41
C SER A 77 -3.81 -10.55 3.69
N HIS A 78 -2.50 -10.59 3.88
CA HIS A 78 -1.54 -9.80 3.11
C HIS A 78 -1.52 -10.31 1.65
N PRO A 79 -1.74 -9.46 0.64
CA PRO A 79 -1.49 -9.84 -0.75
C PRO A 79 0.02 -9.99 -0.93
N HIS A 80 0.50 -11.23 -1.13
CA HIS A 80 1.91 -11.53 -1.33
C HIS A 80 2.51 -10.65 -2.45
N CYS A 81 3.25 -9.61 -2.06
CA CYS A 81 3.90 -8.69 -2.96
C CYS A 81 5.30 -8.35 -2.42
N HIS A 82 6.24 -8.14 -3.34
CA HIS A 82 7.63 -7.80 -3.00
C HIS A 82 7.90 -6.34 -3.35
N VAL A 83 8.94 -5.77 -2.73
CA VAL A 83 9.28 -4.35 -2.86
C VAL A 83 9.58 -3.90 -4.29
N ASP A 84 10.02 -4.82 -5.13
CA ASP A 84 10.49 -4.59 -6.51
C ASP A 84 9.73 -5.42 -7.58
N ALA A 85 8.68 -6.16 -7.19
CA ALA A 85 8.07 -7.15 -8.08
C ALA A 85 6.87 -6.64 -8.86
N GLN A 86 6.04 -5.76 -8.29
CA GLN A 86 4.73 -5.44 -8.86
C GLN A 86 4.39 -3.95 -8.77
N THR A 87 3.65 -3.48 -9.77
CA THR A 87 2.98 -2.17 -9.77
C THR A 87 1.47 -2.35 -9.69
N THR A 88 0.72 -1.29 -9.41
CA THR A 88 -0.74 -1.33 -9.49
C THR A 88 -1.27 -0.14 -10.27
N ALA A 89 -2.25 -0.39 -11.12
CA ALA A 89 -3.01 0.66 -11.80
C ALA A 89 -4.09 1.28 -10.88
N ALA A 90 -4.27 0.74 -9.67
CA ALA A 90 -5.24 1.27 -8.71
C ALA A 90 -4.82 2.64 -8.14
N VAL A 91 -3.54 2.98 -8.23
CA VAL A 91 -2.98 4.27 -7.80
C VAL A 91 -1.99 4.73 -8.85
N LEU A 92 -2.21 5.93 -9.39
CA LEU A 92 -1.26 6.61 -10.26
C LEU A 92 -0.68 7.83 -9.55
N ASP A 93 0.59 8.11 -9.79
CA ASP A 93 1.24 9.35 -9.32
C ASP A 93 0.83 10.57 -10.14
N GLU A 94 1.38 11.74 -9.80
CA GLU A 94 1.12 13.02 -10.48
C GLU A 94 1.47 13.00 -11.97
N TYR A 95 2.35 12.09 -12.40
CA TYR A 95 2.77 11.88 -13.79
C TYR A 95 1.98 10.76 -14.46
N CYS A 96 0.86 10.33 -13.86
CA CYS A 96 0.02 9.22 -14.31
C CYS A 96 0.76 7.87 -14.39
N CYS A 97 1.87 7.71 -13.67
CA CYS A 97 2.61 6.45 -13.64
C CYS A 97 2.05 5.53 -12.55
N GLN A 98 1.98 4.24 -12.86
CA GLN A 98 1.58 3.21 -11.89
C GLN A 98 2.53 3.19 -10.69
N VAL A 99 1.95 3.17 -9.49
CA VAL A 99 2.71 3.12 -8.24
C VAL A 99 3.11 1.66 -7.92
N PRO A 100 4.29 1.42 -7.32
CA PRO A 100 4.65 0.13 -6.76
C PRO A 100 3.57 -0.42 -5.81
N ALA A 101 3.08 -1.62 -6.09
CA ALA A 101 1.96 -2.22 -5.36
C ALA A 101 2.27 -2.36 -3.86
N ILE A 102 3.52 -2.66 -3.52
CA ILE A 102 4.00 -2.76 -2.14
C ILE A 102 3.75 -1.49 -1.31
N ILE A 103 3.77 -0.30 -1.92
CA ILE A 103 3.55 0.97 -1.22
C ILE A 103 2.09 1.07 -0.77
N VAL A 104 1.17 0.75 -1.69
CA VAL A 104 -0.26 0.71 -1.40
C VAL A 104 -0.57 -0.37 -0.37
N VAL A 105 0.03 -1.55 -0.53
CA VAL A 105 -0.14 -2.68 0.40
C VAL A 105 0.39 -2.34 1.79
N ALA A 106 1.58 -1.76 1.91
CA ALA A 106 2.15 -1.40 3.21
C ALA A 106 1.27 -0.43 4.00
N LEU A 107 0.71 0.59 3.33
CA LEU A 107 -0.24 1.49 3.96
C LEU A 107 -1.51 0.76 4.41
N MET A 108 -2.09 -0.05 3.52
CA MET A 108 -3.34 -0.75 3.80
C MET A 108 -3.19 -1.79 4.92
N ASP A 109 -2.10 -2.55 4.94
CA ASP A 109 -1.75 -3.48 6.01
C ASP A 109 -1.58 -2.77 7.36
N THR A 110 -0.91 -1.61 7.36
CA THR A 110 -0.74 -0.79 8.56
C THR A 110 -2.09 -0.32 9.09
N LEU A 111 -3.00 0.12 8.21
CA LEU A 111 -4.35 0.54 8.57
C LEU A 111 -5.23 -0.63 9.03
N SER A 112 -5.13 -1.80 8.38
CA SER A 112 -5.92 -2.98 8.71
C SER A 112 -5.37 -3.78 9.89
N GLY A 113 -4.11 -3.55 10.29
CA GLY A 113 -3.39 -4.38 11.26
C GLY A 113 -3.01 -5.75 10.70
N THR A 114 -2.89 -5.88 9.38
CA THR A 114 -2.51 -7.14 8.72
C THR A 114 -0.98 -7.24 8.70
N LEU A 115 -0.43 -8.39 9.10
CA LEU A 115 1.02 -8.58 9.20
C LEU A 115 1.65 -8.83 7.84
N CYS A 116 2.83 -8.23 7.63
CA CYS A 116 3.69 -8.48 6.49
C CYS A 116 5.00 -9.14 6.94
N ASP A 117 5.50 -10.10 6.16
CA ASP A 117 6.75 -10.83 6.42
C ASP A 117 7.81 -10.57 5.35
N GLU A 118 7.60 -9.58 4.46
CA GLU A 118 8.54 -9.31 3.37
C GLU A 118 9.85 -8.72 3.93
N PRO A 119 10.99 -9.44 3.88
CA PRO A 119 12.24 -9.04 4.53
C PRO A 119 12.79 -7.66 4.12
N SER A 120 12.60 -7.25 2.86
CA SER A 120 13.09 -6.00 2.29
C SER A 120 12.14 -4.82 2.50
N ALA A 121 10.92 -5.06 3.00
CA ALA A 121 9.92 -4.01 3.15
C ALA A 121 9.98 -3.28 4.51
N HIS A 122 10.86 -3.68 5.43
CA HIS A 122 10.91 -3.15 6.80
C HIS A 122 10.85 -1.60 6.87
N LYS A 123 11.72 -0.91 6.12
CA LYS A 123 11.76 0.57 6.13
C LYS A 123 10.45 1.21 5.66
N LEU A 124 9.81 0.62 4.65
CA LEU A 124 8.55 1.10 4.11
C LEU A 124 7.42 0.95 5.13
N TYR A 125 7.32 -0.21 5.78
CA TYR A 125 6.30 -0.47 6.80
C TYR A 125 6.52 0.34 8.08
N HIS A 126 7.78 0.52 8.50
CA HIS A 126 8.10 1.40 9.62
C HIS A 126 7.65 2.84 9.32
N ARG A 127 7.94 3.32 8.11
CA ARG A 127 7.55 4.66 7.71
C ARG A 127 6.04 4.82 7.58
N ALA A 128 5.33 3.82 7.06
CA ALA A 128 3.87 3.82 7.00
C ALA A 128 3.24 3.87 8.41
N ALA A 129 3.83 3.15 9.37
CA ALA A 129 3.43 3.17 10.77
C ALA A 129 3.64 4.54 11.42
N GLU A 130 4.80 5.18 11.19
CA GLU A 130 5.07 6.55 11.67
C GLU A 130 4.07 7.57 11.11
N LEU A 131 3.84 7.54 9.79
CA LEU A 131 2.94 8.50 9.12
C LEU A 131 1.47 8.31 9.48
N THR A 132 1.07 7.11 9.91
CA THR A 132 -0.32 6.84 10.30
C THR A 132 -0.51 6.81 11.82
N GLU A 133 0.54 7.04 12.60
CA GLU A 133 0.53 6.97 14.06
C GLU A 133 0.06 5.58 14.58
N ARG A 134 0.52 4.51 13.93
CA ARG A 134 0.12 3.11 14.19
C ARG A 134 1.32 2.23 14.49
N PRO A 135 1.12 1.05 15.12
CA PRO A 135 2.21 0.09 15.28
C PRO A 135 2.67 -0.46 13.93
N CYS A 136 3.97 -0.67 13.79
CA CYS A 136 4.55 -1.35 12.64
C CYS A 136 4.01 -2.79 12.54
N VAL A 137 3.51 -3.15 11.37
CA VAL A 137 2.95 -4.50 11.09
C VAL A 137 3.94 -5.41 10.35
N HIS A 138 5.18 -4.95 10.17
CA HIS A 138 6.26 -5.78 9.66
C HIS A 138 6.71 -6.74 10.74
N ARG A 139 6.69 -8.04 10.45
CA ARG A 139 7.36 -9.05 11.26
C ARG A 139 8.85 -8.95 10.98
N GLU A 140 9.55 -8.20 11.82
CA GLU A 140 10.97 -8.47 11.99
C GLU A 140 11.08 -9.90 12.51
N GLN A 141 11.84 -10.75 11.83
CA GLN A 141 12.29 -11.99 12.44
C GLN A 141 13.01 -11.58 13.72
N THR A 142 12.34 -11.68 14.86
CA THR A 142 13.01 -11.74 16.14
C THR A 142 13.89 -12.96 16.05
N ALA A 143 15.15 -12.79 15.65
CA ALA A 143 16.21 -13.71 16.02
C ALA A 143 16.05 -13.83 17.53
N ASN A 144 15.58 -14.99 17.98
CA ASN A 144 15.42 -15.32 19.38
C ASN A 144 16.69 -14.88 20.11
N ALA A 145 16.62 -13.73 20.79
CA ALA A 145 17.51 -13.43 21.90
C ALA A 145 17.00 -14.28 23.06
N SER A 146 17.14 -15.60 22.93
CA SER A 146 17.16 -16.52 24.06
C SER A 146 18.49 -16.30 24.77
N ALA A 147 18.61 -15.15 25.43
CA ALA A 147 19.57 -14.94 26.49
C ALA A 147 18.90 -15.38 27.79
N ALA A 148 19.04 -16.67 28.11
CA ALA A 148 18.94 -17.22 29.47
C ALA A 148 19.59 -18.60 29.48
#